data_AF-A0A401TE96-F1
#
_entry.id   AF-A0A401TE96-F1
#
_cell.length_a   1.000
_cell.length_b   1.000
_cell.length_c   1.000
_cell.angle_alpha   90.00
_cell.angle_beta   90.00
_cell.angle_gamma   90.00
#
_symmetry.space_group_name_H-M   'P 1'
#
loop_
_entity.id
_entity.type
_entity.pdbx_description
1 polymer ?
#
loop_
_entity_poly.entity_id
_entity_poly.type
_entity_poly.pdbx_seq_one_letter_code
_entity_poly.pdbx_strand_id
1 'polypeptide(L)'
;MSGGKIFVETLRRIAYPKASQLNGENFDWWFDIGDEKKLIEWFCHSINEQHVLTAEELTELQSLGPKNYLSQKDLDKVLATCPKGAESRHSNLPEMTVEKLEEEVKALQLIRNLKVQRRNKQQLMASGIHHMPVRLRDEEEECAKLLRETQEQLVAENAKFNFTLSKVFEDVQQLTAIYSTTGSERRPVHKTIFLSQLSLDNYLQQEEQCTAALTEYTKKQLFKGITELVESSDIKKFQLVDITSQTLQGECSEVRTDYQQQMARIQAAYNSGQQRLVLAKAKEQSTKARLQHMEQLISLMRNRKVS
;
A
#
# COMPACT_ATOMS: atom_id res chain seq x y z
N MET A 1 -8.12 -26.10 0.78
CA MET A 1 -8.86 -27.14 1.51
C MET A 1 -8.60 -28.44 0.79
N SER A 2 -7.62 -29.23 1.21
CA SER A 2 -7.25 -30.47 0.48
C SER A 2 -8.04 -31.64 1.04
N GLY A 3 -9.32 -31.75 0.67
CA GLY A 3 -10.18 -32.85 1.11
C GLY A 3 -9.63 -34.23 0.71
N GLY A 4 -8.98 -34.31 -0.45
CA GLY A 4 -8.33 -35.52 -0.93
C GLY A 4 -7.13 -35.96 -0.10
N LYS A 5 -6.43 -35.04 0.58
CA LYS A 5 -5.37 -35.41 1.55
C LYS A 5 -5.96 -36.08 2.80
N ILE A 6 -7.08 -35.57 3.31
CA ILE A 6 -7.80 -36.17 4.44
C ILE A 6 -8.32 -37.56 4.06
N PHE A 7 -8.83 -37.72 2.84
CA PHE A 7 -9.27 -39.02 2.35
C PHE A 7 -8.14 -40.07 2.31
N VAL A 8 -6.97 -39.72 1.77
CA VAL A 8 -5.82 -40.64 1.73
C VAL A 8 -5.29 -40.97 3.13
N GLU A 9 -5.34 -40.02 4.06
CA GLU A 9 -5.01 -40.26 5.48
C GLU A 9 -5.99 -41.22 6.15
N THR A 10 -7.29 -41.11 5.86
CA THR A 10 -8.30 -42.05 6.39
C THR A 10 -8.13 -43.46 5.83
N LEU A 11 -7.77 -43.60 4.55
CA LEU A 11 -7.43 -44.89 3.94
C LEU A 11 -6.16 -45.50 4.53
N ARG A 12 -5.18 -44.67 4.89
CA ARG A 12 -3.98 -45.11 5.62
C ARG A 12 -4.32 -45.59 7.02
N ARG A 13 -5.21 -44.88 7.72
CA ARG A 13 -5.73 -45.27 9.04
C ARG A 13 -6.47 -46.60 8.97
N ILE A 14 -7.20 -46.87 7.90
CA ILE A 14 -7.91 -48.14 7.65
C ILE A 14 -6.96 -49.28 7.20
N ALA A 15 -5.64 -49.05 7.19
CA ALA A 15 -4.61 -49.99 6.78
C ALA A 15 -4.77 -50.53 5.34
N TYR A 16 -5.30 -49.69 4.42
CA TYR A 16 -5.46 -50.10 3.02
C TYR A 16 -4.08 -50.28 2.34
N PRO A 17 -3.79 -51.45 1.73
CA PRO A 17 -2.44 -51.83 1.31
C PRO A 17 -1.82 -50.96 0.22
N LYS A 18 -2.62 -50.20 -0.54
CA LYS A 18 -2.14 -49.26 -1.57
C LYS A 18 -2.27 -47.79 -1.19
N ALA A 19 -2.63 -47.48 0.06
CA ALA A 19 -2.84 -46.09 0.51
C ALA A 19 -1.59 -45.22 0.38
N SER A 20 -0.39 -45.81 0.52
CA SER A 20 0.89 -45.11 0.40
C SER A 20 1.28 -44.75 -1.03
N GLN A 21 0.60 -45.31 -2.04
CA GLN A 21 0.84 -45.03 -3.47
C GLN A 21 -0.14 -44.00 -4.05
N LEU A 22 -1.12 -43.55 -3.25
CA LEU A 22 -2.17 -42.63 -3.69
C LEU A 22 -1.80 -41.19 -3.33
N ASN A 23 -1.91 -40.30 -4.32
CA ASN A 23 -1.72 -38.86 -4.13
C ASN A 23 -3.05 -38.18 -3.82
N GLY A 24 -3.13 -37.47 -2.69
CA GLY A 24 -4.35 -36.81 -2.23
C GLY A 24 -4.88 -35.74 -3.20
N GLU A 25 -4.00 -35.11 -3.98
CA GLU A 25 -4.38 -34.05 -4.94
C GLU A 25 -5.22 -34.59 -6.11
N ASN A 26 -5.09 -35.88 -6.43
CA ASN A 26 -5.92 -36.53 -7.46
C ASN A 26 -7.37 -36.77 -7.01
N PHE A 27 -7.67 -36.59 -5.73
CA PHE A 27 -8.99 -36.81 -5.14
C PHE A 27 -9.64 -35.52 -4.64
N ASP A 28 -8.97 -34.36 -4.78
CA ASP A 28 -9.53 -33.09 -4.33
C ASP A 28 -10.81 -32.73 -5.12
N TRP A 29 -10.91 -33.14 -6.40
CA TRP A 29 -12.12 -32.92 -7.22
C TRP A 29 -13.38 -33.63 -6.68
N TRP A 30 -13.24 -34.72 -5.92
CA TRP A 30 -14.37 -35.40 -5.27
C TRP A 30 -15.00 -34.59 -4.14
N PHE A 31 -14.26 -33.64 -3.56
CA PHE A 31 -14.76 -32.76 -2.51
C PHE A 31 -15.41 -31.48 -3.06
N ASP A 32 -15.33 -31.28 -4.38
CA ASP A 32 -15.85 -30.11 -5.09
C ASP A 32 -17.16 -30.40 -5.84
N ILE A 33 -17.51 -31.67 -6.08
CA ILE A 33 -18.68 -32.07 -6.88
C ILE A 33 -19.81 -32.68 -6.01
N GLY A 34 -20.96 -32.00 -5.97
CA GLY A 34 -22.28 -32.59 -5.70
C GLY A 34 -22.54 -33.21 -4.31
N ASP A 35 -23.60 -34.03 -4.22
CA ASP A 35 -24.02 -34.74 -2.99
C ASP A 35 -23.02 -35.83 -2.53
N GLU A 36 -22.09 -36.24 -3.41
CA GLU A 36 -21.00 -37.15 -3.10
C GLU A 36 -20.04 -36.57 -2.05
N LYS A 37 -19.92 -35.24 -1.99
CA LYS A 37 -19.17 -34.55 -0.94
C LYS A 37 -19.61 -34.95 0.46
N LYS A 38 -20.92 -35.01 0.73
CA LYS A 38 -21.45 -35.34 2.06
C LYS A 38 -21.13 -36.80 2.43
N LEU A 39 -21.18 -37.70 1.46
CA LEU A 39 -20.84 -39.11 1.64
C LEU A 39 -19.35 -39.27 1.95
N ILE A 40 -18.49 -38.60 1.18
CA ILE A 40 -17.04 -38.71 1.34
C ILE A 40 -16.58 -38.01 2.63
N GLU A 41 -17.17 -36.87 2.97
CA GLU A 41 -16.98 -36.24 4.29
C GLU A 41 -17.44 -37.18 5.41
N TRP A 42 -18.62 -37.78 5.31
CA TRP A 42 -19.09 -38.76 6.30
C TRP A 42 -18.13 -39.95 6.41
N PHE A 43 -17.65 -40.49 5.30
CA PHE A 43 -16.69 -41.61 5.27
C PHE A 43 -15.40 -41.25 6.01
N CYS A 44 -14.84 -40.08 5.73
CA CYS A 44 -13.60 -39.62 6.35
C CYS A 44 -13.74 -39.40 7.87
N HIS A 45 -14.93 -38.98 8.32
CA HIS A 45 -15.18 -38.69 9.74
C HIS A 45 -15.67 -39.92 10.54
N SER A 46 -16.37 -40.86 9.89
CA SER A 46 -17.06 -41.95 10.59
C SER A 46 -16.28 -43.26 10.57
N ILE A 47 -15.41 -43.47 9.59
CA ILE A 47 -14.69 -44.73 9.45
C ILE A 47 -13.31 -44.64 10.10
N ASN A 48 -13.07 -45.58 11.01
CA ASN A 48 -11.86 -45.72 11.81
C ASN A 48 -11.38 -47.19 11.79
N GLU A 49 -10.19 -47.44 12.32
CA GLU A 49 -9.57 -48.77 12.48
C GLU A 49 -10.52 -49.83 13.06
N GLN A 50 -11.43 -49.43 13.96
CA GLN A 50 -12.43 -50.29 14.59
C GLN A 50 -13.51 -50.84 13.65
N HIS A 51 -13.63 -50.29 12.44
CA HIS A 51 -14.59 -50.71 11.43
C HIS A 51 -13.96 -51.62 10.37
N VAL A 52 -12.68 -51.97 10.54
CA VAL A 52 -11.92 -52.81 9.63
C VAL A 52 -11.84 -54.20 10.23
N LEU A 53 -12.60 -55.13 9.68
CA LEU A 53 -12.57 -56.52 10.12
C LEU A 53 -11.26 -57.16 9.67
N THR A 54 -10.56 -57.76 10.62
CA THR A 54 -9.36 -58.54 10.35
C THR A 54 -9.74 -59.84 9.63
N ALA A 55 -8.85 -60.43 8.83
CA ALA A 55 -9.17 -61.65 8.07
C ALA A 55 -9.64 -62.81 8.98
N GLU A 56 -9.12 -62.87 10.21
CA GLU A 56 -9.52 -63.83 11.25
C GLU A 56 -10.95 -63.57 11.75
N GLU A 57 -11.29 -62.32 12.09
CA GLU A 57 -12.64 -61.91 12.51
C GLU A 57 -13.67 -62.09 11.39
N LEU A 58 -13.26 -61.94 10.13
CA LEU A 58 -14.10 -62.18 8.97
C LEU A 58 -14.41 -63.68 8.81
N THR A 59 -13.44 -64.56 9.09
CA THR A 59 -13.67 -66.01 9.12
C THR A 59 -14.53 -66.42 10.32
N GLU A 60 -14.38 -65.78 11.48
CA GLU A 60 -15.24 -66.00 12.64
C GLU A 60 -16.68 -65.53 12.35
N LEU A 61 -16.86 -64.35 11.76
CA LEU A 61 -18.16 -63.82 11.33
C LEU A 61 -18.81 -64.70 10.26
N GLN A 62 -18.05 -65.24 9.31
CA GLN A 62 -18.56 -66.18 8.31
C GLN A 62 -18.88 -67.56 8.92
N SER A 63 -18.15 -67.97 9.96
CA SER A 63 -18.46 -69.19 10.73
C SER A 63 -19.73 -69.04 11.59
N LEU A 64 -20.03 -67.82 12.03
CA LEU A 64 -21.34 -67.35 12.49
C LEU A 64 -22.27 -67.19 11.26
N GLY A 65 -22.54 -68.30 10.57
CA GLY A 65 -23.41 -68.31 9.39
C GLY A 65 -24.81 -67.71 9.65
N PRO A 66 -25.65 -67.55 8.61
CA PRO A 66 -26.94 -66.85 8.66
C PRO A 66 -28.02 -67.46 9.58
N LYS A 67 -27.66 -68.49 10.36
CA LYS A 67 -28.52 -69.19 11.32
C LYS A 67 -28.35 -68.73 12.77
N ASN A 68 -27.35 -67.88 13.07
CA ASN A 68 -27.16 -67.31 14.41
C ASN A 68 -27.67 -65.87 14.54
N TYR A 69 -28.46 -65.39 13.58
CA TYR A 69 -29.26 -64.20 13.81
C TYR A 69 -30.44 -64.60 14.69
N LEU A 70 -30.55 -63.98 15.87
CA LEU A 70 -31.75 -64.07 16.70
C LEU A 70 -32.96 -63.77 15.81
N SER A 71 -33.81 -64.76 15.58
CA SER A 71 -35.08 -64.53 14.90
C SER A 71 -35.86 -63.48 15.70
N GLN A 72 -36.63 -62.62 15.04
CA GLN A 72 -37.40 -61.55 15.70
C GLN A 72 -38.20 -62.06 16.91
N LYS A 73 -38.69 -63.30 16.83
CA LYS A 73 -39.42 -63.97 17.92
C LYS A 73 -38.56 -64.32 19.15
N ASP A 74 -37.29 -64.61 18.96
CA ASP A 74 -36.35 -64.89 20.05
C ASP A 74 -35.77 -63.60 20.63
N LEU A 75 -35.61 -62.56 19.81
CA LEU A 75 -35.32 -61.20 20.26
C LEU A 75 -36.47 -60.65 21.12
N ASP A 76 -37.72 -60.86 20.71
CA ASP A 76 -38.90 -60.43 21.47
C ASP A 76 -39.02 -61.19 22.80
N LYS A 77 -38.60 -62.46 22.88
CA LYS A 77 -38.54 -63.22 24.15
C LYS A 77 -37.44 -62.70 25.06
N VAL A 78 -36.27 -62.36 24.53
CA VAL A 78 -35.20 -61.74 25.32
C VAL A 78 -35.63 -60.35 25.81
N LEU A 79 -36.24 -59.53 24.95
CA LEU A 79 -36.82 -58.23 25.31
C LEU A 79 -37.98 -58.34 26.31
N ALA A 80 -38.75 -59.42 26.28
CA ALA A 80 -39.79 -59.70 27.27
C ALA A 80 -39.24 -60.22 28.60
N THR A 81 -38.04 -60.83 28.59
CA THR A 81 -37.33 -61.29 29.80
C THR A 81 -36.48 -60.18 30.41
N CYS A 82 -36.08 -59.17 29.63
CA CYS A 82 -35.63 -57.90 30.15
C CYS A 82 -36.79 -57.27 30.96
N PRO A 83 -36.57 -56.88 32.22
CA PRO A 83 -37.63 -56.27 33.01
C PRO A 83 -38.20 -55.08 32.26
N LYS A 84 -39.50 -55.11 31.94
CA LYS A 84 -40.28 -53.95 31.47
C LYS A 84 -40.35 -52.81 32.49
N GLY A 85 -39.68 -52.99 33.63
CA GLY A 85 -39.32 -51.98 34.64
C GLY A 85 -37.88 -51.47 34.49
N ALA A 86 -37.27 -51.53 33.32
CA ALA A 86 -36.49 -50.38 32.89
C ALA A 86 -37.50 -49.27 32.58
N GLU A 87 -38.08 -48.74 33.67
CA GLU A 87 -38.47 -47.35 33.68
C GLU A 87 -37.38 -46.60 32.92
N SER A 88 -37.85 -45.75 32.01
CA SER A 88 -37.09 -44.69 31.39
C SER A 88 -35.74 -44.50 32.07
N ARG A 89 -34.64 -44.40 31.32
CA ARG A 89 -33.34 -43.97 31.85
C ARG A 89 -33.39 -42.52 32.42
N HIS A 90 -34.54 -42.07 32.91
CA HIS A 90 -34.90 -40.85 33.59
C HIS A 90 -35.57 -41.12 34.97
N SER A 91 -35.85 -42.37 35.39
CA SER A 91 -36.38 -42.62 36.74
C SER A 91 -35.32 -42.63 37.83
N ASN A 92 -34.04 -42.75 37.46
CA ASN A 92 -32.91 -42.50 38.35
C ASN A 92 -32.48 -41.02 38.35
N LEU A 93 -33.43 -40.09 38.13
CA LEU A 93 -33.20 -38.71 38.53
C LEU A 93 -33.47 -38.66 40.04
N PRO A 94 -32.50 -38.25 40.88
CA PRO A 94 -32.77 -38.06 42.30
C PRO A 94 -33.98 -37.13 42.42
N GLU A 95 -34.98 -37.54 43.20
CA GLU A 95 -36.20 -36.75 43.45
C GLU A 95 -35.77 -35.35 43.94
N MET A 96 -35.77 -34.41 43.00
CA MET A 96 -35.15 -33.11 43.19
C MET A 96 -36.18 -32.25 43.91
N THR A 97 -35.88 -31.85 45.14
CA THR A 97 -36.77 -31.00 45.93
C THR A 97 -37.11 -29.73 45.16
N VAL A 98 -38.32 -29.19 45.37
CA VAL A 98 -38.82 -28.00 44.66
C VAL A 98 -37.81 -26.84 44.70
N GLU A 99 -37.12 -26.66 45.83
CA GLU A 99 -36.07 -25.66 46.01
C GLU A 99 -34.90 -25.83 45.03
N LYS A 100 -34.43 -27.06 44.79
CA LYS A 100 -33.33 -27.33 43.84
C LYS A 100 -33.75 -27.08 42.40
N LEU A 101 -35.00 -27.37 42.06
CA LEU A 101 -35.56 -27.06 40.75
C LEU A 101 -35.69 -25.54 40.55
N GLU A 102 -36.07 -24.79 41.57
CA GLU A 102 -36.10 -23.33 41.50
C GLU A 102 -34.71 -22.71 41.33
N GLU A 103 -33.69 -23.25 42.01
CA GLU A 103 -32.29 -22.85 41.83
C GLU A 103 -31.80 -23.16 40.41
N GLU A 104 -32.12 -24.34 39.88
CA GLU A 104 -31.78 -24.73 38.52
C GLU A 104 -32.46 -23.83 37.50
N VAL A 105 -33.75 -23.51 37.67
CA VAL A 105 -34.47 -22.58 36.80
C VAL A 105 -33.81 -21.20 36.81
N LYS A 106 -33.40 -20.68 37.98
CA LYS A 106 -32.67 -19.41 38.08
C LYS A 106 -31.31 -19.48 37.37
N ALA A 107 -30.58 -20.57 37.54
CA ALA A 107 -29.29 -20.78 36.86
C ALA A 107 -29.46 -20.85 35.33
N LEU A 108 -30.46 -21.59 34.85
CA LEU A 108 -30.79 -21.72 33.43
C LEU A 108 -31.24 -20.39 32.83
N GLN A 109 -32.00 -19.58 33.56
CA GLN A 109 -32.37 -18.22 33.13
C GLN A 109 -31.14 -17.33 32.96
N LEU A 110 -30.18 -17.39 33.89
CA LEU A 110 -28.92 -16.64 33.79
C LEU A 110 -28.11 -17.09 32.56
N ILE A 111 -27.97 -18.41 32.37
CA ILE A 111 -27.28 -18.98 31.20
C ILE A 111 -27.98 -18.56 29.89
N ARG A 112 -29.31 -18.58 29.85
CA ARG A 112 -30.10 -18.11 28.69
C ARG A 112 -29.79 -16.65 28.39
N ASN A 113 -29.81 -15.79 29.39
CA ASN A 113 -29.56 -14.35 29.21
C ASN A 113 -28.14 -14.11 28.67
N LEU A 114 -27.13 -14.82 29.20
CA LEU A 114 -25.76 -14.76 28.69
C LEU A 114 -25.66 -15.22 27.23
N LYS A 115 -26.35 -16.32 26.86
CA LYS A 115 -26.39 -16.81 25.48
C LYS A 115 -27.06 -15.81 24.54
N VAL A 116 -28.16 -15.18 24.96
CA VAL A 116 -28.84 -14.13 24.18
C VAL A 116 -27.93 -12.91 23.99
N GLN A 117 -27.27 -12.45 25.05
CA GLN A 117 -26.32 -11.33 24.94
C GLN A 117 -25.17 -11.63 23.97
N ARG A 118 -24.59 -12.84 24.04
CA ARG A 118 -23.53 -13.28 23.11
C ARG A 118 -24.04 -13.31 21.67
N ARG A 119 -25.23 -13.87 21.45
CA ARG A 119 -25.86 -13.89 20.12
C ARG A 119 -26.08 -12.47 19.59
N ASN A 120 -26.62 -11.56 20.39
CA ASN A 120 -26.87 -10.18 19.98
C ASN A 120 -25.55 -9.46 19.62
N LYS A 121 -24.50 -9.66 20.41
CA LYS A 121 -23.15 -9.13 20.11
C LYS A 121 -22.62 -9.68 18.78
N GLN A 122 -22.75 -10.99 18.55
CA GLN A 122 -22.32 -11.62 17.31
C GLN A 122 -23.15 -11.14 16.11
N GLN A 123 -24.45 -10.96 16.28
CA GLN A 123 -25.34 -10.46 15.23
C GLN A 123 -24.97 -9.03 14.82
N LEU A 124 -24.66 -8.15 15.80
CA LEU A 124 -24.23 -6.79 15.53
C LEU A 124 -22.86 -6.73 14.82
N MET A 125 -21.93 -7.61 15.19
CA MET A 125 -20.67 -7.77 14.47
C MET A 125 -20.90 -8.30 13.05
N ALA A 126 -21.76 -9.30 12.88
CA ALA A 126 -22.10 -9.86 11.57
C ALA A 126 -22.74 -8.83 10.64
N SER A 127 -23.65 -7.99 11.14
CA SER A 127 -24.22 -6.89 10.35
C SER A 127 -23.17 -5.85 9.95
N GLY A 128 -22.23 -5.54 10.85
CA GLY A 128 -21.11 -4.66 10.54
C GLY A 128 -20.23 -5.24 9.43
N ILE A 129 -19.81 -6.50 9.58
CA ILE A 129 -18.99 -7.22 8.60
C ILE A 129 -19.71 -7.32 7.25
N HIS A 130 -21.03 -7.52 7.23
CA HIS A 130 -21.81 -7.62 6.00
C HIS A 130 -21.94 -6.27 5.26
N HIS A 131 -21.97 -5.15 5.98
CA HIS A 131 -22.07 -3.82 5.38
C HIS A 131 -20.72 -3.30 4.83
N MET A 132 -19.60 -3.74 5.40
CA MET A 132 -18.25 -3.36 4.93
C MET A 132 -17.99 -3.63 3.44
N PRO A 133 -18.24 -4.83 2.87
CA PRO A 133 -17.98 -5.08 1.46
C PRO A 133 -18.84 -4.24 0.52
N VAL A 134 -20.05 -3.86 0.93
CA VAL A 134 -20.90 -2.97 0.12
C VAL A 134 -20.25 -1.58 0.01
N ARG A 135 -19.85 -1.00 1.16
CA ARG A 135 -19.14 0.28 1.18
C ARG A 135 -17.83 0.25 0.37
N LEU A 136 -17.06 -0.82 0.51
CA LEU A 136 -15.80 -0.98 -0.23
C LEU A 136 -16.05 -1.06 -1.73
N ARG A 137 -17.13 -1.71 -2.17
CA ARG A 137 -17.50 -1.73 -3.59
C ARG A 137 -17.95 -0.36 -4.10
N ASP A 138 -18.70 0.40 -3.31
CA ASP A 138 -19.10 1.75 -3.69
C ASP A 138 -17.86 2.65 -3.86
N GLU A 139 -16.92 2.59 -2.92
CA GLU A 139 -15.63 3.30 -2.98
C GLU A 139 -14.76 2.85 -4.18
N GLU A 140 -14.74 1.54 -4.48
CA GLU A 140 -14.06 0.99 -5.66
C GLU A 140 -14.68 1.52 -6.96
N GLU A 141 -16.01 1.57 -7.06
CA GLU A 141 -16.70 2.07 -8.25
C GLU A 141 -16.45 3.58 -8.47
N GLU A 142 -16.44 4.38 -7.40
CA GLU A 142 -16.07 5.80 -7.47
C GLU A 142 -14.62 5.99 -7.93
N CYS A 143 -13.68 5.23 -7.36
CA CYS A 143 -12.29 5.28 -7.79
C CYS A 143 -12.12 4.85 -9.26
N ALA A 144 -12.86 3.82 -9.70
CA ALA A 144 -12.84 3.37 -11.09
C ALA A 144 -13.45 4.40 -12.05
N LYS A 145 -14.46 5.18 -11.62
CA LYS A 145 -15.01 6.30 -12.39
C LYS A 145 -13.98 7.41 -12.55
N LEU A 146 -13.37 7.86 -11.46
CA LEU A 146 -12.33 8.89 -11.48
C LEU A 146 -11.12 8.48 -12.34
N LEU A 147 -10.71 7.21 -12.26
CA LEU A 147 -9.63 6.68 -13.11
C LEU A 147 -9.99 6.73 -14.59
N ARG A 148 -11.22 6.38 -14.97
CA ARG A 148 -11.67 6.47 -16.37
C ARG A 148 -11.70 7.92 -16.85
N GLU A 149 -12.25 8.83 -16.05
CA GLU A 149 -12.31 10.26 -16.39
C GLU A 149 -10.91 10.85 -16.59
N THR A 150 -9.97 10.56 -15.69
CA THR A 150 -8.59 11.03 -15.81
C THR A 150 -7.87 10.41 -17.00
N GLN A 151 -8.12 9.14 -17.31
CA GLN A 151 -7.59 8.49 -18.50
C GLN A 151 -8.12 9.12 -19.78
N GLU A 152 -9.43 9.40 -19.85
CA GLU A 152 -10.05 10.08 -20.99
C GLU A 152 -9.48 11.49 -21.20
N GLN A 153 -9.28 12.25 -20.12
CA GLN A 153 -8.63 13.56 -20.17
C GLN A 153 -7.20 13.47 -20.70
N LEU A 154 -6.42 12.51 -20.20
CA LEU A 154 -5.03 12.32 -20.62
C LEU A 154 -4.94 11.90 -22.09
N VAL A 155 -5.83 11.04 -22.57
CA VAL A 155 -5.92 10.68 -23.99
C VAL A 155 -6.26 11.90 -24.84
N ALA A 156 -7.22 12.72 -24.41
CA ALA A 156 -7.60 13.93 -25.13
C ALA A 156 -6.46 14.97 -25.17
N GLU A 157 -5.72 15.14 -24.06
CA GLU A 157 -4.57 16.04 -23.99
C GLU A 157 -3.40 15.53 -24.85
N ASN A 158 -3.12 14.23 -24.82
CA ASN A 158 -2.12 13.60 -25.68
C ASN A 158 -2.46 13.78 -27.17
N ALA A 159 -3.73 13.62 -27.55
CA ALA A 159 -4.18 13.90 -28.91
C ALA A 159 -3.95 15.37 -29.31
N LYS A 160 -4.25 16.33 -28.43
CA LYS A 160 -3.96 17.76 -28.66
C LYS A 160 -2.45 18.01 -28.80
N PHE A 161 -1.64 17.42 -27.94
CA PHE A 161 -0.19 17.55 -27.97
C PHE A 161 0.39 17.01 -29.28
N ASN A 162 -0.01 15.81 -29.70
CA ASN A 162 0.41 15.22 -30.97
C ASN A 162 -0.02 16.07 -32.17
N PHE A 163 -1.23 16.64 -32.14
CA PHE A 163 -1.67 17.59 -33.16
C PHE A 163 -0.78 18.83 -33.20
N THR A 164 -0.47 19.43 -32.05
CA THR A 164 0.42 20.61 -31.99
C THR A 164 1.84 20.29 -32.45
N LEU A 165 2.39 19.12 -32.08
CA LEU A 165 3.70 18.67 -32.54
C LEU A 165 3.73 18.47 -34.05
N SER A 166 2.69 17.84 -34.61
CA SER A 166 2.57 17.64 -36.06
C SER A 166 2.53 18.98 -36.79
N LYS A 167 1.78 19.96 -36.26
CA LYS A 167 1.75 21.32 -36.81
C LYS A 167 3.11 22.01 -36.73
N VAL A 168 3.80 21.94 -35.60
CA VAL A 168 5.16 22.51 -35.47
C VAL A 168 6.12 21.83 -36.45
N PHE A 169 6.01 20.52 -36.64
CA PHE A 169 6.81 19.79 -37.60
C PHE A 169 6.52 20.24 -39.04
N GLU A 170 5.24 20.42 -39.41
CA GLU A 170 4.85 21.00 -40.69
C GLU A 170 5.41 22.42 -40.87
N ASP A 171 5.30 23.28 -39.86
CA ASP A 171 5.83 24.65 -39.89
C ASP A 171 7.36 24.65 -40.08
N VAL A 172 8.07 23.76 -39.37
CA VAL A 172 9.53 23.60 -39.52
C VAL A 172 9.89 23.03 -40.91
N GLN A 173 9.09 22.11 -41.45
CA GLN A 173 9.28 21.61 -42.82
C GLN A 173 9.08 22.72 -43.85
N GLN A 174 8.03 23.52 -43.73
CA GLN A 174 7.77 24.67 -44.61
C GLN A 174 8.92 25.67 -44.53
N LEU A 175 9.36 25.99 -43.32
CA LEU A 175 10.50 26.88 -43.08
C LEU A 175 11.75 26.31 -43.76
N THR A 176 12.06 25.03 -43.55
CA THR A 176 13.17 24.33 -44.22
C THR A 176 13.07 24.39 -45.75
N ALA A 177 11.87 24.23 -46.32
CA ALA A 177 11.64 24.32 -47.76
C ALA A 177 11.90 25.73 -48.33
N ILE A 178 11.52 26.79 -47.61
CA ILE A 178 11.80 28.19 -47.99
C ILE A 178 13.30 28.47 -48.01
N TYR A 179 14.04 27.99 -47.00
CA TYR A 179 15.50 28.16 -46.95
C TYR A 179 16.24 27.27 -47.96
N SER A 180 15.61 26.19 -48.44
CA SER A 180 16.17 25.33 -49.49
C SER A 180 15.94 25.89 -50.91
N THR A 181 14.83 26.61 -51.14
CA THR A 181 14.50 27.19 -52.46
C THR A 181 15.20 28.53 -52.74
N THR A 182 15.58 29.29 -51.72
CA THR A 182 16.27 30.59 -51.87
C THR A 182 17.73 30.50 -52.33
N GLY A 183 18.30 29.29 -52.46
CA GLY A 183 19.66 29.05 -52.95
C GLY A 183 19.77 28.60 -54.42
N SER A 184 18.68 28.55 -55.19
CA SER A 184 18.64 27.91 -56.52
C SER A 184 19.21 28.74 -57.69
N GLU A 185 20.06 29.72 -57.44
CA GLU A 185 20.96 30.25 -58.48
C GLU A 185 22.42 30.21 -57.99
N ARG A 186 23.11 29.12 -58.38
CA ARG A 186 24.57 28.95 -58.34
C ARG A 186 25.19 28.85 -56.94
N ARG A 187 25.20 27.65 -56.33
CA ARG A 187 26.33 27.16 -55.50
C ARG A 187 26.18 25.65 -55.19
N PRO A 188 27.30 24.96 -54.91
CA PRO A 188 27.35 23.50 -54.90
C PRO A 188 26.61 22.91 -53.70
N VAL A 189 26.30 21.62 -53.85
CA VAL A 189 25.56 20.68 -53.00
C VAL A 189 26.08 20.63 -51.54
N HIS A 190 25.95 21.71 -50.80
CA HIS A 190 26.08 21.70 -49.35
C HIS A 190 24.69 21.83 -48.76
N LYS A 191 24.27 20.78 -48.06
CA LYS A 191 23.04 20.69 -47.28
C LYS A 191 22.90 22.01 -46.50
N THR A 192 21.85 22.79 -46.79
CA THR A 192 21.54 24.03 -46.09
C THR A 192 21.15 23.68 -44.66
N ILE A 193 22.13 23.70 -43.75
CA ILE A 193 21.97 23.40 -42.33
C ILE A 193 21.66 24.73 -41.61
N PHE A 194 20.63 24.74 -40.76
CA PHE A 194 20.32 25.91 -39.95
C PHE A 194 21.48 26.23 -39.00
N LEU A 195 21.71 27.51 -38.71
CA LEU A 195 22.76 27.94 -37.75
C LEU A 195 22.60 27.25 -36.38
N SER A 196 21.37 26.95 -35.97
CA SER A 196 21.07 26.21 -34.72
C SER A 196 21.49 24.74 -34.75
N GLN A 197 21.70 24.16 -35.93
CA GLN A 197 22.13 22.78 -36.13
C GLN A 197 23.65 22.67 -36.41
N LEU A 198 24.36 23.81 -36.50
CA LEU A 198 25.81 23.82 -36.68
C LEU A 198 26.47 23.61 -35.31
N SER A 199 27.39 22.64 -35.22
CA SER A 199 28.22 22.47 -34.03
C SER A 199 29.13 23.69 -33.85
N LEU A 200 28.82 24.53 -32.87
CA LEU A 200 29.58 25.74 -32.52
C LEU A 200 30.86 25.43 -31.72
N ASP A 201 31.08 24.17 -31.37
CA ASP A 201 32.17 23.73 -30.48
C ASP A 201 33.55 24.20 -30.95
N ASN A 202 33.83 24.17 -32.26
CA ASN A 202 35.10 24.66 -32.82
C ASN A 202 35.27 26.18 -32.64
N TYR A 203 34.18 26.95 -32.77
CA TYR A 203 34.20 28.40 -32.57
C TYR A 203 34.36 28.75 -31.10
N LEU A 204 33.68 28.02 -30.21
CA LEU A 204 33.82 28.16 -28.76
C LEU A 204 35.24 27.80 -28.32
N GLN A 205 35.83 26.73 -28.85
CA GLN A 205 37.21 26.36 -28.55
C GLN A 205 38.21 27.43 -29.03
N GLN A 206 37.96 28.02 -30.19
CA GLN A 206 38.80 29.11 -30.71
C GLN A 206 38.63 30.40 -29.89
N GLU A 207 37.41 30.71 -29.46
CA GLU A 207 37.12 31.82 -28.55
C GLU A 207 37.82 31.62 -27.20
N GLU A 208 37.76 30.43 -26.61
CA GLU A 208 38.45 30.07 -25.38
C GLU A 208 39.97 30.25 -25.53
N GLN A 209 40.56 29.79 -26.63
CA GLN A 209 41.99 29.95 -26.92
C GLN A 209 42.37 31.43 -27.08
N CYS A 210 41.59 32.22 -27.83
CA CYS A 210 41.80 33.65 -27.98
C CYS A 210 41.67 34.39 -26.65
N THR A 211 40.69 34.02 -25.83
CA THR A 211 40.46 34.59 -24.50
C THR A 211 41.60 34.22 -23.56
N ALA A 212 42.05 32.98 -23.56
CA ALA A 212 43.21 32.54 -22.81
C ALA A 212 44.47 33.33 -23.22
N ALA A 213 44.74 33.44 -24.52
CA ALA A 213 45.86 34.23 -25.05
C ALA A 213 45.77 35.71 -24.67
N LEU A 214 44.59 36.32 -24.75
CA LEU A 214 44.34 37.69 -24.30
C LEU A 214 44.60 37.82 -22.80
N THR A 215 44.09 36.91 -21.97
CA THR A 215 44.32 36.97 -20.52
C THR A 215 45.80 36.81 -20.18
N GLU A 216 46.54 35.95 -20.86
CA GLU A 216 47.99 35.84 -20.69
C GLU A 216 48.73 37.10 -21.13
N TYR A 217 48.33 37.70 -22.25
CA TYR A 217 48.90 38.96 -22.73
C TYR A 217 48.63 40.11 -21.76
N THR A 218 47.39 40.23 -21.29
CA THR A 218 46.98 41.21 -20.28
C THR A 218 47.73 40.99 -18.96
N LYS A 219 47.89 39.73 -18.52
CA LYS A 219 48.73 39.37 -17.38
C LYS A 219 50.16 39.85 -17.56
N LYS A 220 50.78 39.57 -18.70
CA LYS A 220 52.17 39.96 -18.99
C LYS A 220 52.35 41.47 -19.10
N GLN A 221 51.43 42.20 -19.72
CA GLN A 221 51.59 43.63 -19.95
C GLN A 221 51.17 44.49 -18.76
N LEU A 222 50.00 44.21 -18.18
CA LEU A 222 49.49 45.00 -17.06
C LEU A 222 50.16 44.59 -15.75
N PHE A 223 50.18 43.29 -15.44
CA PHE A 223 50.59 42.86 -14.12
C PHE A 223 52.10 42.88 -13.96
N LYS A 224 52.90 42.55 -14.98
CA LYS A 224 54.36 42.67 -14.87
C LYS A 224 54.80 44.12 -14.60
N GLY A 225 54.23 45.08 -15.33
CA GLY A 225 54.49 46.50 -15.11
C GLY A 225 53.99 46.99 -13.76
N ILE A 226 52.82 46.52 -13.31
CA ILE A 226 52.29 46.84 -11.97
C ILE A 226 53.15 46.23 -10.87
N THR A 227 53.64 45.00 -11.01
CA THR A 227 54.51 44.34 -10.03
C THR A 227 55.85 45.07 -9.92
N GLU A 228 56.47 45.43 -11.05
CA GLU A 228 57.70 46.24 -11.06
C GLU A 228 57.48 47.66 -10.48
N LEU A 229 56.30 48.27 -10.71
CA LEU A 229 55.93 49.58 -10.14
C LEU A 229 55.65 49.50 -8.64
N VAL A 230 55.02 48.41 -8.16
CA VAL A 230 54.73 48.16 -6.74
C VAL A 230 56.00 47.86 -5.95
N GLU A 231 56.97 47.16 -6.54
CA GLU A 231 58.26 46.87 -5.91
C GLU A 231 59.20 48.09 -5.87
N SER A 232 59.08 49.01 -6.84
CA SER A 232 59.93 50.21 -6.95
C SER A 232 59.36 51.47 -6.29
N SER A 233 58.13 51.43 -5.78
CA SER A 233 57.43 52.61 -5.23
C SER A 233 57.04 52.44 -3.75
N ASP A 234 57.11 53.53 -2.98
CA ASP A 234 56.48 53.60 -1.65
C ASP A 234 54.97 53.35 -1.75
N ILE A 235 54.48 52.39 -0.96
CA ILE A 235 53.07 51.97 -0.86
C ILE A 235 52.11 53.17 -0.65
N LYS A 236 52.61 54.28 -0.11
CA LYS A 236 51.87 55.54 0.13
C LYS A 236 51.43 56.29 -1.12
N LYS A 237 51.93 55.93 -2.32
CA LYS A 237 51.53 56.54 -3.60
C LYS A 237 50.39 55.79 -4.31
N PHE A 238 49.99 54.62 -3.81
CA PHE A 238 48.86 53.88 -4.38
C PHE A 238 47.55 54.38 -3.77
N GLN A 239 46.82 55.17 -4.54
CA GLN A 239 45.45 55.56 -4.18
C GLN A 239 44.49 54.51 -4.73
N LEU A 240 43.80 53.78 -3.85
CA LEU A 240 42.67 52.95 -4.27
C LEU A 240 41.58 53.89 -4.79
N VAL A 241 41.41 53.92 -6.11
CA VAL A 241 40.25 54.55 -6.71
C VAL A 241 39.06 53.64 -6.44
N ASP A 242 38.15 54.10 -5.60
CA ASP A 242 36.89 53.43 -5.35
C ASP A 242 36.01 53.55 -6.60
N ILE A 243 35.96 52.47 -7.38
CA ILE A 243 35.25 52.38 -8.67
C ILE A 243 33.74 52.64 -8.49
N THR A 244 33.21 52.50 -7.28
CA THR A 244 31.81 52.81 -6.96
C THR A 244 31.50 54.31 -7.02
N SER A 245 32.52 55.17 -6.98
CA SER A 245 32.36 56.63 -7.01
C SER A 245 32.58 57.26 -8.38
N GLN A 246 33.24 56.57 -9.33
CA GLN A 246 33.63 57.16 -10.62
C GLN A 246 32.99 56.51 -11.85
N THR A 247 32.28 55.38 -11.71
CA THR A 247 31.56 54.81 -12.85
C THR A 247 30.12 55.30 -12.80
N LEU A 248 29.64 55.86 -13.91
CA LEU A 248 28.23 56.17 -14.20
C LEU A 248 27.77 57.61 -13.89
N GLN A 249 28.50 58.60 -14.41
CA GLN A 249 27.90 59.89 -14.75
C GLN A 249 27.19 59.88 -16.13
N GLY A 250 27.12 58.72 -16.79
CA GLY A 250 26.36 58.54 -18.02
C GLY A 250 25.66 57.19 -18.01
N GLU A 251 24.33 57.22 -18.20
CA GLU A 251 23.52 56.12 -18.74
C GLU A 251 23.29 54.89 -17.84
N CYS A 252 22.36 55.02 -16.86
CA CYS A 252 21.32 54.02 -16.52
C CYS A 252 20.69 54.33 -15.16
N SER A 253 19.88 55.39 -15.08
CA SER A 253 19.08 55.69 -13.88
C SER A 253 18.05 54.59 -13.57
N GLU A 254 17.49 53.95 -14.60
CA GLU A 254 16.42 52.95 -14.48
C GLU A 254 16.92 51.62 -13.86
N VAL A 255 18.09 51.13 -14.27
CA VAL A 255 18.68 49.91 -13.71
C VAL A 255 19.02 50.08 -12.21
N ARG A 256 19.40 51.30 -11.80
CA ARG A 256 19.66 51.63 -10.39
C ARG A 256 18.39 51.65 -9.56
N THR A 257 17.32 52.25 -10.07
CA THR A 257 16.02 52.26 -9.37
C THR A 257 15.44 50.87 -9.25
N ASP A 258 15.56 50.05 -10.30
CA ASP A 258 15.07 48.67 -10.29
C ASP A 258 15.84 47.82 -9.28
N TYR A 259 17.18 47.91 -9.26
CA TYR A 259 17.99 47.20 -8.29
C TYR A 259 17.67 47.62 -6.84
N GLN A 260 17.52 48.92 -6.57
CA GLN A 260 17.15 49.42 -5.25
C GLN A 260 15.75 48.97 -4.84
N GLN A 261 14.79 48.95 -5.77
CA GLN A 261 13.43 48.50 -5.53
C GLN A 261 13.36 46.99 -5.29
N GLN A 262 14.09 46.18 -6.05
CA GLN A 262 14.18 44.73 -5.82
C GLN A 262 14.85 44.43 -4.47
N MET A 263 15.91 45.17 -4.11
CA MET A 263 16.57 45.00 -2.82
C MET A 263 15.63 45.36 -1.66
N ALA A 264 14.90 46.47 -1.76
CA ALA A 264 13.89 46.86 -0.76
C ALA A 264 12.77 45.82 -0.65
N ARG A 265 12.31 45.25 -1.77
CA ARG A 265 11.29 44.20 -1.79
C ARG A 265 11.78 42.92 -1.11
N ILE A 266 13.01 42.48 -1.38
CA ILE A 266 13.60 41.28 -0.77
C ILE A 266 13.76 41.49 0.75
N GLN A 267 14.25 42.65 1.17
CA GLN A 267 14.40 42.98 2.59
C GLN A 267 13.04 43.01 3.31
N ALA A 268 12.00 43.57 2.70
CA ALA A 268 10.65 43.57 3.26
C ALA A 268 10.06 42.14 3.36
N ALA A 269 10.25 41.30 2.33
CA ALA A 269 9.83 39.91 2.34
C ALA A 269 10.55 39.10 3.43
N TYR A 270 11.86 39.31 3.60
CA TYR A 270 12.65 38.68 4.64
C TYR A 270 12.18 39.08 6.04
N ASN A 271 12.01 40.38 6.30
CA ASN A 271 11.57 40.90 7.59
C ASN A 271 10.18 40.39 7.96
N SER A 272 9.24 40.39 7.01
CA SER A 272 7.88 39.87 7.25
C SER A 272 7.88 38.34 7.45
N GLY A 273 8.73 37.59 6.75
CA GLY A 273 8.93 36.17 6.96
C GLY A 273 9.47 35.85 8.37
N GLN A 274 10.48 36.60 8.82
CA GLN A 274 11.05 36.47 10.17
C GLN A 274 10.01 36.76 11.26
N GLN A 275 9.21 37.82 11.11
CA GLN A 275 8.13 38.14 12.05
C GLN A 275 7.10 37.01 12.15
N ARG A 276 6.66 36.44 11.02
CA ARG A 276 5.72 35.30 11.02
C ARG A 276 6.30 34.07 11.69
N LEU A 277 7.59 33.78 11.47
CA LEU A 277 8.28 32.66 12.09
C LEU A 277 8.33 32.80 13.61
N VAL A 278 8.64 33.99 14.13
CA VAL A 278 8.64 34.26 15.58
C VAL A 278 7.24 34.08 16.16
N LEU A 279 6.20 34.62 15.50
CA LEU A 279 4.82 34.47 15.95
C LEU A 279 4.34 33.01 15.95
N ALA A 280 4.72 32.23 14.93
CA ALA A 280 4.39 30.81 14.85
C ALA A 280 5.05 30.02 15.98
N LYS A 281 6.34 30.25 16.24
CA LYS A 281 7.07 29.62 17.36
C LYS A 281 6.45 29.96 18.72
N ALA A 282 6.06 31.21 18.94
CA ALA A 282 5.42 31.61 20.19
C ALA A 282 4.07 30.91 20.41
N LYS A 283 3.25 30.77 19.34
CA LYS A 283 1.98 30.03 19.40
C LYS A 283 2.20 28.55 19.69
N GLU A 284 3.16 27.92 19.01
CA GLU A 284 3.52 26.52 19.25
C GLU A 284 3.93 26.28 20.71
N GLN A 285 4.84 27.10 21.24
CA GLN A 285 5.27 27.01 22.64
C GLN A 285 4.10 27.22 23.62
N SER A 286 3.19 28.16 23.34
CA SER A 286 1.98 28.36 24.15
C SER A 286 1.08 27.12 24.16
N THR A 287 0.84 26.51 22.99
CA THR A 287 0.04 25.28 22.90
C THR A 287 0.69 24.11 23.61
N LYS A 288 2.02 23.95 23.48
CA LYS A 288 2.79 22.91 24.16
C LYS A 288 2.72 23.07 25.69
N ALA A 289 2.88 24.29 26.19
CA ALA A 289 2.75 24.57 27.63
C ALA A 289 1.33 24.26 28.15
N ARG A 290 0.28 24.60 27.38
CA ARG A 290 -1.11 24.24 27.73
C ARG A 290 -1.34 22.74 27.79
N LEU A 291 -0.81 21.98 26.81
CA LEU A 291 -0.90 20.53 26.80
C LEU A 291 -0.20 19.92 28.03
N GLN A 292 1.02 20.36 28.32
CA GLN A 292 1.76 19.91 29.51
C GLN A 292 0.99 20.22 30.81
N HIS A 293 0.37 21.38 30.91
CA HIS A 293 -0.45 21.73 32.08
C HIS A 293 -1.71 20.85 32.19
N MET A 294 -2.37 20.53 31.07
CA MET A 294 -3.50 19.59 31.06
C MET A 294 -3.08 18.17 31.43
N GLU A 295 -1.94 17.69 30.93
CA GLU A 295 -1.37 16.39 31.31
C GLU A 295 -1.07 16.32 32.82
N GLN A 296 -0.48 17.38 33.38
CA GLN A 296 -0.26 17.51 34.82
C GLN A 296 -1.58 17.47 35.60
N LEU A 297 -2.62 18.21 35.16
CA LEU A 297 -3.94 18.14 35.80
C LEU A 297 -4.57 16.74 35.73
N ILE A 298 -4.48 16.07 34.58
CA ILE A 298 -5.02 14.71 34.40
C ILE A 298 -4.30 13.72 35.32
N SER A 299 -2.97 13.80 35.42
CA SER A 299 -2.19 12.94 36.32
C SER A 299 -2.52 13.18 37.79
N LEU A 300 -2.72 14.44 38.22
CA LEU A 300 -3.17 14.77 39.57
C LEU A 300 -4.58 14.22 39.86
N MET A 301 -5.51 14.34 38.90
CA MET A 301 -6.87 13.81 39.03
C MET A 301 -6.89 12.28 39.09
N ARG A 302 -5.99 11.61 38.35
CA ARG A 302 -5.83 10.16 38.38
C ARG A 302 -5.31 9.70 39.75
N ASN A 303 -4.34 10.40 40.33
CA ASN A 303 -3.77 10.06 41.63
C ASN A 303 -4.76 10.33 42.79
N ARG A 304 -5.63 11.35 42.69
CA ARG A 304 -6.68 11.63 43.69
C ARG A 304 -7.82 10.61 43.74
N LYS A 305 -8.00 9.78 42.71
CA LYS A 305 -9.03 8.71 42.70
C LYS A 305 -8.56 7.39 43.33
N VAL A 306 -7.30 7.31 43.76
CA VAL A 306 -6.66 6.10 44.31
C VAL A 306 -6.38 6.23 45.83
N SER A 307 -6.70 7.37 46.45
CA SER A 307 -6.85 7.52 47.91
C SER A 307 -8.31 7.60 48.28
#